data_AF-A0A7S1UAE3-F1
#
_entry.id   AF-A0A7S1UAE3-F1
#
_cell.length_a   1.000
_cell.length_b   1.000
_cell.length_c   1.000
_cell.angle_alpha   90.00
_cell.angle_beta   90.00
_cell.angle_gamma   90.00
#
_symmetry.space_group_name_H-M   'P 1'
#
loop_
_entity.id
_entity.type
_entity.pdbx_description
1 polymer ?
#
loop_
_entity_poly.entity_id
_entity_poly.type
_entity_poly.pdbx_seq_one_letter_code
_entity_poly.pdbx_strand_id
1 'polypeptide(L)'
;DFFKTEAPRPGPGPEALGPNPNPNPNPKPQPQTPALNPPPKKKLLRTHTADMMRLVSLALVAGGVSGFAVLPSGGRRSMSLAAGAAGGEKITLLFDCDGVLAETERDGHRVAFNQAFGEFDIACDWDVDLYGKLLEVGGGKERMTAHWNEVGWPAGYDDEEKRVELVKALHLRKTEIFMDMLKRGEIPLRPGVEPLIKEAVEGGLKVAVCSTSNEKAVATLVETLLTPYAPKIPIYAGDMVAKKKPAPDVYNMAATELGVDPKSCMVFEDTAIGLQAATAAGMACTVTKSIYTENEDFTGAVRVLGNLEGTDLSACDAALKSTA
;
A
#
# COMPACT_ATOMS: atom_id res chain seq x y z
N ASP A 1 47.78 -39.23 -45.49
CA ASP A 1 47.38 -39.25 -46.91
C ASP A 1 46.06 -38.54 -47.11
N PHE A 2 46.08 -37.58 -48.04
CA PHE A 2 44.99 -37.02 -48.87
C PHE A 2 43.73 -36.47 -48.15
N PHE A 3 43.62 -35.15 -47.91
CA PHE A 3 43.09 -34.08 -48.80
C PHE A 3 41.66 -34.37 -49.32
N LYS A 4 40.65 -33.49 -49.28
CA LYS A 4 40.60 -32.03 -49.53
C LYS A 4 39.15 -31.54 -49.27
N THR A 5 38.96 -30.20 -49.28
CA THR A 5 37.72 -29.39 -49.43
C THR A 5 36.84 -29.21 -48.18
N GLU A 6 36.34 -28.03 -47.81
CA GLU A 6 36.16 -26.75 -48.51
C GLU A 6 36.00 -25.60 -47.48
N ALA A 7 36.48 -24.39 -47.78
CA ALA A 7 36.34 -23.20 -46.94
C ALA A 7 35.05 -22.43 -47.27
N PRO A 8 34.42 -21.72 -46.30
CA PRO A 8 33.13 -21.09 -46.49
C PRO A 8 33.21 -19.82 -47.36
N ARG A 9 32.19 -19.62 -48.19
CA ARG A 9 32.02 -18.47 -49.10
C ARG A 9 31.77 -17.16 -48.31
N PRO A 10 32.33 -16.02 -48.75
CA PRO A 10 32.02 -14.73 -48.16
C PRO A 10 30.61 -14.27 -48.57
N GLY A 11 29.86 -13.75 -47.60
CA GLY A 11 28.53 -13.14 -47.83
C GLY A 11 28.61 -11.86 -48.65
N PRO A 12 27.49 -11.43 -49.25
CA PRO A 12 27.44 -10.25 -50.11
C PRO A 12 27.71 -8.96 -49.32
N GLY A 13 28.58 -8.11 -49.87
CA GLY A 13 28.90 -6.78 -49.32
C GLY A 13 27.73 -5.80 -49.42
N PRO A 14 27.81 -4.66 -48.72
CA PRO A 14 26.70 -3.74 -48.56
C PRO A 14 26.36 -3.02 -49.87
N GLU A 15 25.07 -3.00 -50.21
CA GLU A 15 24.51 -2.22 -51.31
C GLU A 15 24.67 -0.71 -51.04
N ALA A 16 25.12 0.00 -52.07
CA ALA A 16 25.25 1.44 -52.08
C ALA A 16 23.86 2.11 -52.10
N LEU A 17 23.50 2.78 -51.01
CA LEU A 17 22.32 3.66 -50.95
C LEU A 17 22.59 4.92 -51.77
N GLY A 18 21.75 5.17 -52.77
CA GLY A 18 21.76 6.38 -53.61
C GLY A 18 21.41 7.66 -52.83
N PRO A 19 21.60 8.84 -53.44
CA PRO A 19 21.56 10.12 -52.74
C PRO A 19 20.14 10.49 -52.26
N ASN A 20 20.10 10.93 -51.01
CA ASN A 20 18.94 11.38 -50.25
C ASN A 20 18.32 12.66 -50.87
N PRO A 21 17.01 12.71 -51.21
CA PRO A 21 16.37 13.94 -51.66
C PRO A 21 15.95 14.83 -50.47
N ASN A 22 16.69 15.94 -50.33
CA ASN A 22 16.34 17.27 -49.82
C ASN A 22 15.48 17.42 -48.52
N PRO A 23 15.97 18.10 -47.46
CA PRO A 23 15.22 18.37 -46.24
C PRO A 23 14.13 19.44 -46.42
N ASN A 24 12.96 19.15 -45.84
CA ASN A 24 11.80 20.04 -45.74
C ASN A 24 12.14 21.36 -45.00
N PRO A 25 11.79 22.56 -45.51
CA PRO A 25 12.05 23.83 -44.85
C PRO A 25 10.93 24.23 -43.88
N ASN A 26 11.33 24.71 -42.69
CA ASN A 26 10.55 25.45 -41.68
C ASN A 26 9.42 24.72 -40.92
N PRO A 27 9.60 24.40 -39.61
CA PRO A 27 8.48 24.22 -38.70
C PRO A 27 7.89 25.60 -38.32
N LYS A 28 6.56 25.72 -38.36
CA LYS A 28 5.81 26.89 -37.87
C LYS A 28 6.10 27.13 -36.38
N PRO A 29 6.14 28.39 -35.90
CA PRO A 29 6.36 28.68 -34.49
C PRO A 29 5.18 28.19 -33.63
N GLN A 30 5.47 27.45 -32.57
CA GLN A 30 4.49 27.07 -31.55
C GLN A 30 4.06 28.30 -30.72
N PRO A 31 2.80 28.39 -30.29
CA PRO A 31 2.33 29.50 -29.46
C PRO A 31 2.97 29.44 -28.07
N GLN A 32 3.60 30.54 -27.66
CA GLN A 32 4.14 30.72 -26.30
C GLN A 32 2.99 30.81 -25.30
N THR A 33 3.00 29.92 -24.30
CA THR A 33 2.14 30.04 -23.11
C THR A 33 2.64 31.20 -22.23
N PRO A 34 1.76 32.03 -21.67
CA PRO A 34 2.18 33.13 -20.81
C PRO A 34 2.68 32.58 -19.46
N ALA A 35 3.81 33.11 -18.98
CA ALA A 35 4.39 32.78 -17.69
C ALA A 35 3.41 33.10 -16.55
N LEU A 36 3.11 32.10 -15.72
CA LEU A 36 2.37 32.27 -14.47
C LEU A 36 3.27 32.99 -13.44
N ASN A 37 2.80 34.11 -12.92
CA ASN A 37 3.46 34.83 -11.84
C ASN A 37 3.53 33.96 -10.57
N PRO A 38 4.64 33.98 -9.80
CA PRO A 38 4.71 33.27 -8.53
C PRO A 38 3.74 33.90 -7.49
N PRO A 39 3.17 33.08 -6.58
CA PRO A 39 2.22 33.56 -5.59
C PRO A 39 2.88 34.50 -4.56
N PRO A 40 2.12 35.42 -3.95
CA PRO A 40 2.68 36.39 -3.00
C PRO A 40 3.08 35.71 -1.69
N LYS A 41 4.27 36.07 -1.17
CA LYS A 41 4.79 35.60 0.11
C LYS A 41 3.89 36.06 1.26
N LYS A 42 3.27 35.12 1.99
CA LYS A 42 2.48 35.41 3.20
C LYS A 42 3.41 35.87 4.32
N LYS A 43 3.11 37.05 4.89
CA LYS A 43 3.75 37.56 6.12
C LYS A 43 3.38 36.68 7.31
N LEU A 44 4.40 36.24 8.03
CA LEU A 44 4.30 35.48 9.28
C LEU A 44 3.84 36.42 10.40
N LEU A 45 2.60 36.28 10.87
CA LEU A 45 2.15 36.94 12.09
C LEU A 45 2.51 36.06 13.29
N ARG A 46 3.43 36.54 14.12
CA ARG A 46 3.66 36.03 15.48
C ARG A 46 2.54 36.53 16.37
N THR A 47 1.87 35.64 17.08
CA THR A 47 1.10 35.99 18.29
C THR A 47 1.46 35.07 19.43
N HIS A 48 1.93 35.70 20.50
CA HIS A 48 2.16 35.14 21.82
C HIS A 48 0.85 34.70 22.49
N THR A 49 0.88 33.58 23.20
CA THR A 49 0.15 33.42 24.47
C THR A 49 0.93 32.45 25.37
N ALA A 50 1.59 33.03 26.37
CA ALA A 50 1.84 32.38 27.65
C ALA A 50 0.56 32.45 28.50
N ASP A 51 0.56 31.73 29.62
CA ASP A 51 -0.46 31.66 30.68
C ASP A 51 -1.60 30.65 30.50
N MET A 52 -1.43 29.48 31.13
CA MET A 52 -2.41 28.98 32.11
C MET A 52 -1.76 27.89 32.97
N MET A 53 -1.16 28.31 34.08
CA MET A 53 -0.78 27.42 35.18
C MET A 53 -1.11 28.12 36.49
N ARG A 54 -2.21 27.72 37.17
CA ARG A 54 -2.31 27.65 38.65
C ARG A 54 -3.71 27.26 39.17
N LEU A 55 -3.64 26.36 40.17
CA LEU A 55 -4.42 26.29 41.41
C LEU A 55 -5.89 25.80 41.38
N VAL A 56 -6.12 24.61 41.96
CA VAL A 56 -6.78 24.46 43.28
C VAL A 56 -6.16 23.26 44.02
N SER A 57 -5.86 23.45 45.31
CA SER A 57 -5.31 22.47 46.26
C SER A 57 -6.34 22.03 47.32
N LEU A 58 -6.05 20.91 47.99
CA LEU A 58 -6.51 20.47 49.34
C LEU A 58 -7.99 20.05 49.48
N ALA A 59 -8.41 19.07 50.28
CA ALA A 59 -7.84 18.11 51.23
C ALA A 59 -8.95 17.13 51.64
N LEU A 60 -8.66 15.87 51.98
CA LEU A 60 -8.85 15.34 53.36
C LEU A 60 -8.45 13.85 53.47
N VAL A 61 -7.82 13.56 54.61
CA VAL A 61 -7.40 12.26 55.13
C VAL A 61 -8.46 11.74 56.11
N ALA A 62 -8.77 10.44 56.09
CA ALA A 62 -9.21 9.61 57.22
C ALA A 62 -9.21 8.14 56.75
N GLY A 63 -8.35 7.24 57.25
CA GLY A 63 -8.49 6.49 58.51
C GLY A 63 -8.74 5.00 58.16
N GLY A 64 -7.81 4.06 58.43
CA GLY A 64 -7.91 3.05 59.53
C GLY A 64 -9.22 2.23 59.47
N VAL A 65 -9.28 0.89 59.46
CA VAL A 65 -8.63 -0.09 60.34
C VAL A 65 -8.78 -1.51 59.74
N SER A 66 -7.87 -2.38 60.16
CA SER A 66 -7.78 -3.85 60.13
C SER A 66 -9.06 -4.69 59.95
N GLY A 67 -8.93 -5.76 59.17
CA GLY A 67 -9.85 -6.89 59.16
C GLY A 67 -9.23 -8.13 58.53
N PHE A 68 -8.60 -8.98 59.36
CA PHE A 68 -8.27 -10.36 59.02
C PHE A 68 -9.58 -11.13 58.75
N ALA A 69 -9.71 -11.77 57.59
CA ALA A 69 -10.74 -12.76 57.33
C ALA A 69 -10.15 -13.98 56.62
N VAL A 70 -10.32 -15.12 57.28
CA VAL A 70 -9.89 -16.46 56.91
C VAL A 70 -10.64 -16.94 55.65
N LEU A 71 -9.90 -17.46 54.68
CA LEU A 71 -10.43 -18.19 53.52
C LEU A 71 -10.92 -19.59 53.93
N PRO A 72 -12.10 -20.04 53.47
CA PRO A 72 -12.34 -21.44 53.21
C PRO A 72 -12.15 -21.72 51.71
N SER A 73 -11.40 -22.78 51.46
CA SER A 73 -11.30 -23.48 50.19
C SER A 73 -12.63 -24.13 49.81
N GLY A 74 -12.96 -24.12 48.50
CA GLY A 74 -13.93 -25.06 47.93
C GLY A 74 -14.91 -24.46 46.93
N GLY A 75 -14.87 -24.99 45.71
CA GLY A 75 -16.01 -25.00 44.79
C GLY A 75 -15.88 -24.10 43.57
N ARG A 76 -15.37 -24.66 42.47
CA ARG A 76 -15.59 -24.14 41.10
C ARG A 76 -17.08 -23.97 40.87
N ARG A 77 -17.55 -22.73 40.76
CA ARG A 77 -18.79 -22.41 40.04
C ARG A 77 -18.40 -21.88 38.67
N SER A 78 -18.49 -22.76 37.68
CA SER A 78 -18.58 -22.35 36.28
C SER A 78 -19.84 -21.51 36.13
N MET A 79 -19.69 -20.18 36.02
CA MET A 79 -20.75 -19.33 35.50
C MET A 79 -20.78 -19.55 33.99
N SER A 80 -21.70 -20.39 33.55
CA SER A 80 -22.14 -20.39 32.16
C SER A 80 -22.85 -19.06 31.91
N LEU A 81 -22.18 -18.16 31.19
CA LEU A 81 -22.83 -17.02 30.55
C LEU A 81 -23.68 -17.57 29.41
N ALA A 82 -24.95 -17.81 29.71
CA ALA A 82 -25.97 -17.89 28.67
C ALA A 82 -26.09 -16.50 28.04
N ALA A 83 -25.40 -16.28 26.92
CA ALA A 83 -25.65 -15.14 26.05
C ALA A 83 -26.74 -15.55 25.04
N GLY A 84 -27.97 -15.12 25.31
CA GLY A 84 -29.01 -15.08 24.31
C GLY A 84 -28.78 -13.89 23.37
N ALA A 85 -28.71 -14.16 22.07
CA ALA A 85 -29.50 -13.49 21.04
C ALA A 85 -29.21 -14.19 19.71
N ALA A 86 -30.23 -14.84 19.15
CA ALA A 86 -30.22 -15.31 17.78
C ALA A 86 -30.24 -14.10 16.83
N GLY A 87 -29.06 -13.60 16.51
CA GLY A 87 -28.78 -12.76 15.36
C GLY A 87 -27.42 -13.22 14.85
N GLY A 88 -27.35 -13.75 13.63
CA GLY A 88 -26.08 -14.19 13.05
C GLY A 88 -25.03 -13.09 13.14
N GLU A 89 -23.77 -13.48 13.37
CA GLU A 89 -22.67 -12.52 13.42
C GLU A 89 -22.63 -11.72 12.12
N LYS A 90 -22.61 -10.38 12.25
CA LYS A 90 -22.59 -9.49 11.09
C LYS A 90 -21.23 -9.60 10.40
N ILE A 91 -21.23 -9.50 9.07
CA ILE A 91 -20.01 -9.50 8.28
C ILE A 91 -19.04 -8.38 8.74
N THR A 92 -17.75 -8.71 8.76
CA THR A 92 -16.66 -7.77 9.00
C THR A 92 -15.82 -7.64 7.73
N LEU A 93 -15.51 -6.41 7.32
CA LEU A 93 -14.73 -6.15 6.11
C LEU A 93 -13.28 -5.81 6.46
N LEU A 94 -12.34 -6.58 5.91
CA LEU A 94 -10.90 -6.36 6.10
C LEU A 94 -10.27 -6.04 4.75
N PHE A 95 -9.67 -4.87 4.59
CA PHE A 95 -9.06 -4.46 3.33
C PHE A 95 -7.54 -4.57 3.43
N ASP A 96 -6.88 -5.14 2.43
CA ASP A 96 -5.48 -4.77 2.19
C ASP A 96 -5.38 -3.28 1.79
N CYS A 97 -4.19 -2.70 1.86
CA CYS A 97 -3.94 -1.30 1.48
C CYS A 97 -3.48 -1.17 0.02
N ASP A 98 -2.36 -1.81 -0.32
CA ASP A 98 -1.63 -1.56 -1.55
C ASP A 98 -2.25 -2.39 -2.67
N GLY A 99 -2.68 -1.75 -3.75
CA GLY A 99 -3.40 -2.45 -4.82
C GLY A 99 -4.87 -2.77 -4.48
N VAL A 100 -5.34 -2.54 -3.25
CA VAL A 100 -6.78 -2.65 -2.89
C VAL A 100 -7.41 -1.28 -2.61
N LEU A 101 -6.90 -0.51 -1.64
CA LEU A 101 -7.42 0.84 -1.39
C LEU A 101 -7.02 1.79 -2.51
N ALA A 102 -5.78 1.69 -2.96
CA ALA A 102 -5.22 2.54 -4.02
C ALA A 102 -4.17 1.77 -4.83
N GLU A 103 -3.93 2.19 -6.07
CA GLU A 103 -2.84 1.68 -6.93
C GLU A 103 -1.49 2.27 -6.49
N THR A 104 -1.07 1.99 -5.25
CA THR A 104 0.06 2.66 -4.60
C THR A 104 1.39 2.42 -5.30
N GLU A 105 1.60 1.24 -5.90
CA GLU A 105 2.82 0.96 -6.68
C GLU A 105 2.83 1.76 -8.00
N ARG A 106 1.73 1.78 -8.75
CA ARG A 106 1.63 2.44 -10.07
C ARG A 106 1.56 3.96 -9.97
N ASP A 107 0.72 4.45 -9.07
CA ASP A 107 0.34 5.86 -8.99
C ASP A 107 1.09 6.60 -7.85
N GLY A 108 1.73 5.85 -6.94
CA GLY A 108 2.51 6.41 -5.84
C GLY A 108 4.00 6.15 -5.97
N HIS A 109 4.45 4.92 -5.70
CA HIS A 109 5.87 4.59 -5.61
C HIS A 109 6.63 4.85 -6.90
N ARG A 110 6.12 4.39 -8.04
CA ARG A 110 6.72 4.63 -9.37
C ARG A 110 6.88 6.12 -9.67
N VAL A 111 5.82 6.91 -9.42
CA VAL A 111 5.83 8.36 -9.61
C VAL A 111 6.87 9.01 -8.70
N ALA A 112 6.95 8.60 -7.43
CA ALA A 112 7.92 9.13 -6.48
C ALA A 112 9.38 8.75 -6.83
N PHE A 113 9.61 7.57 -7.44
CA PHE A 113 10.92 7.21 -7.99
C PHE A 113 11.30 8.15 -9.14
N ASN A 114 10.44 8.30 -10.14
CA ASN A 114 10.72 9.14 -11.31
C ASN A 114 10.93 10.62 -10.92
N GLN A 115 10.15 11.13 -9.95
CA GLN A 115 10.37 12.47 -9.42
C GLN A 115 11.73 12.58 -8.70
N ALA A 116 12.12 11.59 -7.89
CA ALA A 116 13.42 11.59 -7.23
C ALA A 116 14.58 11.53 -8.25
N PHE A 117 14.45 10.74 -9.33
CA PHE A 117 15.44 10.72 -10.41
C PHE A 117 15.58 12.09 -11.07
N GLY A 118 14.46 12.74 -11.39
CA GLY A 118 14.45 14.09 -11.95
C GLY A 118 15.07 15.15 -11.04
N GLU A 119 14.82 15.10 -9.73
CA GLU A 119 15.41 16.04 -8.76
C GLU A 119 16.94 15.86 -8.59
N PHE A 120 17.48 14.70 -8.97
CA PHE A 120 18.91 14.38 -8.94
C PHE A 120 19.57 14.50 -10.33
N ASP A 121 18.87 15.05 -11.32
CA ASP A 121 19.31 15.16 -12.72
C ASP A 121 19.71 13.80 -13.36
N ILE A 122 19.08 12.71 -12.89
CA ILE A 122 19.28 11.37 -13.46
C ILE A 122 18.27 11.16 -14.58
N ALA A 123 18.77 10.95 -15.79
CA ALA A 123 17.98 10.60 -16.97
C ALA A 123 17.46 9.15 -16.88
N CYS A 124 16.49 8.91 -16.00
CA CYS A 124 15.85 7.62 -15.77
C CYS A 124 14.35 7.85 -15.59
N ASP A 125 13.53 7.11 -16.33
CA ASP A 125 12.07 7.09 -16.18
C ASP A 125 11.60 5.64 -16.19
N TRP A 126 10.96 5.24 -15.09
CA TRP A 126 10.29 3.95 -15.01
C TRP A 126 8.83 4.13 -15.40
N ASP A 127 8.51 3.77 -16.65
CA ASP A 127 7.14 3.63 -17.10
C ASP A 127 6.43 2.48 -16.35
N VAL A 128 5.12 2.33 -16.60
CA VAL A 128 4.29 1.34 -15.89
C VAL A 128 4.80 -0.09 -16.14
N ASP A 129 5.15 -0.42 -17.38
CA ASP A 129 5.53 -1.78 -17.76
C ASP A 129 6.92 -2.16 -17.22
N LEU A 130 7.89 -1.24 -17.31
CA LEU A 130 9.21 -1.41 -16.73
C LEU A 130 9.13 -1.52 -15.21
N TYR A 131 8.35 -0.65 -14.56
CA TYR A 131 8.21 -0.71 -13.11
C TYR A 131 7.59 -2.04 -12.65
N GLY A 132 6.60 -2.56 -13.39
CA GLY A 132 6.03 -3.88 -13.14
C GLY A 132 7.07 -5.01 -13.13
N LYS A 133 8.00 -5.02 -14.09
CA LYS A 133 9.12 -5.99 -14.10
C LYS A 133 10.07 -5.79 -12.93
N LEU A 134 10.34 -4.53 -12.58
CA LEU A 134 11.23 -4.18 -11.49
C LEU A 134 10.65 -4.54 -10.10
N LEU A 135 9.34 -4.77 -9.98
CA LEU A 135 8.71 -5.24 -8.74
C LEU A 135 9.12 -6.67 -8.36
N GLU A 136 9.60 -7.49 -9.30
CA GLU A 136 10.18 -8.80 -9.01
C GLU A 136 11.42 -8.70 -8.10
N VAL A 137 12.10 -7.55 -8.12
CA VAL A 137 13.17 -7.23 -7.17
C VAL A 137 12.55 -6.57 -5.93
N GLY A 138 12.61 -7.28 -4.81
CA GLY A 138 12.14 -6.79 -3.52
C GLY A 138 13.03 -5.66 -2.99
N GLY A 139 12.39 -4.58 -2.50
CA GLY A 139 13.06 -3.45 -1.88
C GLY A 139 13.45 -2.34 -2.88
N GLY A 140 13.18 -1.08 -2.51
CA GLY A 140 13.37 0.05 -3.42
C GLY A 140 14.85 0.36 -3.74
N LYS A 141 15.77 0.10 -2.82
CA LYS A 141 17.21 0.30 -3.04
C LYS A 141 17.76 -0.79 -3.95
N GLU A 142 17.42 -2.03 -3.64
CA GLU A 142 17.81 -3.23 -4.36
C GLU A 142 17.32 -3.17 -5.81
N ARG A 143 16.10 -2.66 -6.01
CA ARG A 143 15.53 -2.40 -7.34
C ARG A 143 16.32 -1.39 -8.16
N MET A 144 16.67 -0.24 -7.59
CA MET A 144 17.51 0.76 -8.28
C MET A 144 18.88 0.18 -8.63
N THR A 145 19.52 -0.50 -7.67
CA THR A 145 20.82 -1.17 -7.87
C THR A 145 20.76 -2.23 -8.96
N ALA A 146 19.75 -3.11 -8.93
CA ALA A 146 19.57 -4.16 -9.93
C ALA A 146 19.33 -3.56 -11.33
N HIS A 147 18.47 -2.56 -11.43
CA HIS A 147 18.20 -1.86 -12.69
C HIS A 147 19.48 -1.27 -13.31
N TRP A 148 20.26 -0.48 -12.55
CA TRP A 148 21.47 0.14 -13.09
C TRP A 148 22.65 -0.82 -13.28
N ASN A 149 22.67 -1.95 -12.56
CA ASN A 149 23.58 -3.04 -12.87
C ASN A 149 23.29 -3.67 -14.24
N GLU A 150 22.03 -3.68 -14.67
CA GLU A 150 21.60 -4.24 -15.96
C GLU A 150 21.75 -3.23 -17.11
N VAL A 151 21.25 -2.00 -16.95
CA VAL A 151 21.18 -1.00 -18.04
C VAL A 151 22.36 -0.02 -18.07
N GLY A 152 23.23 -0.09 -17.06
CA GLY A 152 24.34 0.84 -16.87
C GLY A 152 24.02 1.92 -15.84
N TRP A 153 25.03 2.26 -15.03
CA TRP A 153 24.93 3.31 -14.01
C TRP A 153 24.96 4.71 -14.63
N PRO A 154 24.32 5.71 -13.99
CA PRO A 154 24.41 7.10 -14.40
C PRO A 154 25.87 7.59 -14.45
N ALA A 155 26.18 8.49 -15.37
CA ALA A 155 27.53 9.02 -15.55
C ALA A 155 28.07 9.65 -14.25
N GLY A 156 29.33 9.36 -13.90
CA GLY A 156 29.98 9.86 -12.68
C GLY A 156 29.84 8.95 -11.45
N TYR A 157 29.07 7.85 -11.56
CA TYR A 157 28.89 6.82 -10.53
C TYR A 157 29.62 5.53 -10.89
N ASP A 158 30.91 5.64 -11.23
CA ASP A 158 31.75 4.51 -11.64
C ASP A 158 32.22 3.65 -10.45
N ASP A 159 32.33 4.26 -9.27
CA ASP A 159 32.77 3.60 -8.04
C ASP A 159 31.60 3.16 -7.15
N GLU A 160 31.82 2.06 -6.42
CA GLU A 160 30.81 1.42 -5.57
C GLU A 160 30.33 2.33 -4.43
N GLU A 161 31.22 3.13 -3.84
CA GLU A 161 30.88 4.03 -2.74
C GLU A 161 29.86 5.08 -3.19
N LYS A 162 30.12 5.77 -4.31
CA LYS A 162 29.16 6.74 -4.88
C LYS A 162 27.84 6.10 -5.27
N ARG A 163 27.85 4.86 -5.78
CA ARG A 163 26.62 4.11 -6.14
C ARG A 163 25.74 3.87 -4.91
N VAL A 164 26.36 3.41 -3.82
CA VAL A 164 25.67 3.17 -2.54
C VAL A 164 25.12 4.49 -1.97
N GLU A 165 25.91 5.56 -2.01
CA GLU A 165 25.47 6.89 -1.56
C GLU A 165 24.29 7.42 -2.38
N LEU A 166 24.35 7.28 -3.70
CA LEU A 166 23.27 7.69 -4.60
C LEU A 166 21.97 6.94 -4.29
N VAL A 167 22.02 5.61 -4.28
CA VAL A 167 20.86 4.74 -4.01
C VAL A 167 20.23 5.07 -2.66
N LYS A 168 21.06 5.33 -1.63
CA LYS A 168 20.57 5.74 -0.31
C LYS A 168 19.89 7.11 -0.36
N ALA A 169 20.49 8.10 -1.02
CA ALA A 169 19.95 9.44 -1.13
C ALA A 169 18.63 9.47 -1.91
N LEU A 170 18.57 8.78 -3.05
CA LEU A 170 17.36 8.64 -3.85
C LEU A 170 16.25 7.92 -3.09
N HIS A 171 16.56 6.83 -2.40
CA HIS A 171 15.55 6.09 -1.64
C HIS A 171 14.96 6.96 -0.50
N LEU A 172 15.80 7.72 0.20
CA LEU A 172 15.34 8.67 1.21
C LEU A 172 14.41 9.72 0.58
N ARG A 173 14.85 10.36 -0.51
CA ARG A 173 14.08 11.41 -1.16
C ARG A 173 12.77 10.90 -1.76
N LYS A 174 12.79 9.75 -2.42
CA LYS A 174 11.60 9.05 -2.92
C LYS A 174 10.60 8.76 -1.80
N THR A 175 11.10 8.40 -0.61
CA THR A 175 10.24 8.14 0.56
C THR A 175 9.54 9.41 1.03
N GLU A 176 10.26 10.54 1.07
CA GLU A 176 9.67 11.85 1.40
C GLU A 176 8.61 12.27 0.38
N ILE A 177 8.93 12.18 -0.92
CA ILE A 177 8.01 12.50 -2.01
C ILE A 177 6.74 11.67 -1.88
N PHE A 178 6.86 10.35 -1.72
CA PHE A 178 5.72 9.45 -1.57
C PHE A 178 4.84 9.83 -0.37
N MET A 179 5.44 10.12 0.79
CA MET A 179 4.68 10.55 1.96
C MET A 179 3.97 11.90 1.75
N ASP A 180 4.56 12.80 0.98
CA ASP A 180 3.92 14.08 0.65
C ASP A 180 2.80 13.92 -0.36
N MET A 181 2.92 13.01 -1.34
CA MET A 181 1.83 12.65 -2.26
C MET A 181 0.62 12.10 -1.48
N LEU A 182 0.86 11.22 -0.50
CA LEU A 182 -0.19 10.68 0.37
C LEU A 182 -0.92 11.80 1.11
N LYS A 183 -0.20 12.71 1.77
CA LYS A 183 -0.80 13.85 2.51
C LYS A 183 -1.58 14.80 1.63
N ARG A 184 -1.20 14.94 0.36
CA ARG A 184 -1.88 15.80 -0.62
C ARG A 184 -3.06 15.10 -1.30
N GLY A 185 -3.28 13.80 -1.04
CA GLY A 185 -4.35 13.03 -1.66
C GLY A 185 -4.14 12.80 -3.16
N GLU A 186 -2.88 12.76 -3.62
CA GLU A 186 -2.53 12.63 -5.04
C GLU A 186 -2.62 11.19 -5.56
N ILE A 187 -2.82 10.23 -4.66
CA ILE A 187 -2.97 8.81 -4.98
C ILE A 187 -4.45 8.46 -4.77
N PRO A 188 -5.26 8.36 -5.83
CA PRO A 188 -6.71 8.18 -5.70
C PRO A 188 -7.08 6.79 -5.19
N LEU A 189 -8.24 6.69 -4.53
CA LEU A 189 -8.82 5.39 -4.18
C LEU A 189 -9.20 4.60 -5.44
N ARG A 190 -9.09 3.27 -5.37
CA ARG A 190 -9.59 2.39 -6.43
C ARG A 190 -11.13 2.48 -6.50
N PRO A 191 -11.72 2.30 -7.70
CA PRO A 191 -13.17 2.36 -7.87
C PRO A 191 -13.91 1.42 -6.92
N GLY A 192 -14.94 1.96 -6.24
CA GLY A 192 -15.82 1.24 -5.33
C GLY A 192 -15.34 1.11 -3.88
N VAL A 193 -14.09 1.44 -3.57
CA VAL A 193 -13.55 1.37 -2.19
C VAL A 193 -14.32 2.28 -1.23
N GLU A 194 -14.40 3.58 -1.53
CA GLU A 194 -15.09 4.55 -0.66
C GLU A 194 -16.58 4.24 -0.50
N PRO A 195 -17.37 3.98 -1.57
CA PRO A 195 -18.77 3.61 -1.43
C PRO A 195 -19.01 2.40 -0.53
N LEU A 196 -18.21 1.34 -0.66
CA LEU A 196 -18.36 0.13 0.15
C LEU A 196 -17.99 0.37 1.62
N ILE A 197 -16.88 1.08 1.87
CA ILE A 197 -16.48 1.45 3.24
C ILE A 197 -17.55 2.34 3.89
N LYS A 198 -18.06 3.33 3.16
CA LYS A 198 -19.15 4.20 3.59
C LYS A 198 -20.38 3.38 3.98
N GLU A 199 -20.83 2.48 3.10
CA GLU A 199 -21.99 1.62 3.34
C GLU A 199 -21.81 0.77 4.60
N ALA A 200 -20.64 0.12 4.73
CA ALA A 200 -20.30 -0.70 5.89
C ALA A 200 -20.30 0.10 7.20
N VAL A 201 -19.62 1.23 7.22
CA VAL A 201 -19.47 2.08 8.41
C VAL A 201 -20.80 2.72 8.82
N GLU A 202 -21.61 3.16 7.86
CA GLU A 202 -22.96 3.71 8.13
C GLU A 202 -23.95 2.63 8.55
N GLY A 203 -23.78 1.39 8.05
CA GLY A 203 -24.52 0.19 8.48
C GLY A 203 -24.11 -0.37 9.85
N GLY A 204 -23.10 0.22 10.48
CA GLY A 204 -22.58 -0.20 11.79
C GLY A 204 -21.80 -1.52 11.74
N LEU A 205 -21.20 -1.84 10.60
CA LEU A 205 -20.28 -2.97 10.45
C LEU A 205 -18.86 -2.58 10.88
N LYS A 206 -18.08 -3.59 11.24
CA LYS A 206 -16.65 -3.42 11.53
C LYS A 206 -15.88 -3.41 10.21
N VAL A 207 -14.96 -2.47 10.09
CA VAL A 207 -14.05 -2.31 8.94
C VAL A 207 -12.65 -2.15 9.47
N ALA A 208 -11.65 -2.77 8.85
CA ALA A 208 -10.24 -2.54 9.18
C ALA A 208 -9.34 -2.60 7.94
N VAL A 209 -8.14 -2.06 8.05
CA VAL A 209 -7.08 -2.19 7.04
C VAL A 209 -5.95 -3.06 7.56
N CYS A 210 -5.51 -4.04 6.76
CA CYS A 210 -4.54 -5.06 7.11
C CYS A 210 -3.44 -5.13 6.03
N SER A 211 -2.25 -4.56 6.30
CA SER A 211 -1.20 -4.39 5.28
C SER A 211 0.19 -4.84 5.77
N THR A 212 1.07 -5.22 4.85
CA THR A 212 2.50 -5.44 5.15
C THR A 212 3.35 -4.17 5.06
N SER A 213 2.76 -3.07 4.57
CA SER A 213 3.44 -1.78 4.41
C SER A 213 3.62 -1.04 5.73
N ASN A 214 4.42 0.03 5.69
CA ASN A 214 4.67 0.85 6.87
C ASN A 214 3.39 1.48 7.41
N GLU A 215 3.15 1.33 8.71
CA GLU A 215 1.95 1.83 9.41
C GLU A 215 1.66 3.31 9.11
N LYS A 216 2.68 4.17 9.12
CA LYS A 216 2.50 5.61 8.91
C LYS A 216 2.01 5.92 7.49
N ALA A 217 2.46 5.18 6.48
CA ALA A 217 2.00 5.35 5.11
C ALA A 217 0.53 4.93 4.98
N VAL A 218 0.18 3.76 5.52
CA VAL A 218 -1.20 3.25 5.53
C VAL A 218 -2.14 4.21 6.27
N ALA A 219 -1.74 4.66 7.47
CA ALA A 219 -2.50 5.65 8.25
C ALA A 219 -2.69 6.95 7.49
N THR A 220 -1.63 7.50 6.89
CA THR A 220 -1.74 8.75 6.11
C THR A 220 -2.70 8.59 4.93
N LEU A 221 -2.65 7.44 4.22
CA LEU A 221 -3.57 7.15 3.11
C LEU A 221 -5.02 7.12 3.59
N VAL A 222 -5.31 6.34 4.63
CA VAL A 222 -6.66 6.18 5.19
C VAL A 222 -7.19 7.51 5.73
N GLU A 223 -6.40 8.24 6.52
CA GLU A 223 -6.79 9.54 7.08
C GLU A 223 -7.09 10.58 5.98
N THR A 224 -6.26 10.62 4.94
CA THR A 224 -6.39 11.62 3.87
C THR A 224 -7.57 11.30 2.95
N LEU A 225 -7.74 10.04 2.55
CA LEU A 225 -8.66 9.67 1.48
C LEU A 225 -10.02 9.14 1.97
N LEU A 226 -10.11 8.63 3.19
CA LEU A 226 -11.35 8.03 3.72
C LEU A 226 -12.00 8.87 4.83
N THR A 227 -11.73 10.17 4.88
CA THR A 227 -12.46 11.10 5.75
C THR A 227 -13.92 11.22 5.27
N PRO A 228 -14.94 11.13 6.16
CA PRO A 228 -14.89 11.15 7.63
C PRO A 228 -14.86 9.77 8.31
N TYR A 229 -14.70 8.68 7.55
CA TYR A 229 -14.78 7.31 8.05
C TYR A 229 -13.50 6.83 8.75
N ALA A 230 -12.34 7.41 8.42
CA ALA A 230 -11.03 7.02 8.94
C ALA A 230 -10.96 6.74 10.47
N PRO A 231 -11.54 7.57 11.37
CA PRO A 231 -11.51 7.30 12.82
C PRO A 231 -12.18 6.00 13.26
N LYS A 232 -12.99 5.37 12.40
CA LYS A 232 -13.69 4.10 12.66
C LYS A 232 -12.99 2.89 12.03
N ILE A 233 -11.85 3.10 11.36
CA ILE A 233 -11.13 2.07 10.62
C ILE A 233 -9.78 1.82 11.33
N PRO A 234 -9.69 0.85 12.25
CA PRO A 234 -8.40 0.44 12.79
C PRO A 234 -7.47 -0.08 11.69
N ILE A 235 -6.17 0.12 11.90
CA ILE A 235 -5.11 -0.22 10.97
C ILE A 235 -4.17 -1.21 11.64
N TYR A 236 -3.95 -2.35 10.98
CA TYR A 236 -3.00 -3.39 11.36
C TYR A 236 -1.95 -3.47 10.27
N ALA A 237 -0.74 -2.98 10.53
CA ALA A 237 0.24 -2.76 9.47
C ALA A 237 1.68 -3.06 9.88
N GLY A 238 2.51 -3.35 8.87
CA GLY A 238 3.97 -3.38 9.00
C GLY A 238 4.46 -4.42 9.98
N ASP A 239 5.18 -3.97 11.01
CA ASP A 239 5.86 -4.83 11.98
C ASP A 239 5.04 -5.06 13.26
N MET A 240 3.73 -4.73 13.24
CA MET A 240 2.81 -5.16 14.31
C MET A 240 2.79 -6.68 14.46
N VAL A 241 3.03 -7.40 13.36
CA VAL A 241 3.16 -8.87 13.34
C VAL A 241 4.57 -9.28 12.93
N ALA A 242 5.07 -10.36 13.53
CA ALA A 242 6.41 -10.88 13.25
C ALA A 242 6.49 -11.57 11.87
N LYS A 243 5.43 -12.28 11.46
CA LYS A 243 5.37 -12.96 10.17
C LYS A 243 4.44 -12.20 9.23
N LYS A 244 4.98 -11.81 8.08
CA LYS A 244 4.23 -11.12 7.02
C LYS A 244 3.51 -12.14 6.13
N LYS A 245 2.58 -11.67 5.30
CA LYS A 245 1.88 -12.48 4.29
C LYS A 245 2.93 -13.28 3.49
N PRO A 246 2.73 -14.59 3.22
CA PRO A 246 1.47 -15.33 3.27
C PRO A 246 1.07 -15.87 4.66
N ALA A 247 1.82 -15.55 5.72
CA ALA A 247 1.38 -15.91 7.06
C ALA A 247 0.08 -15.15 7.43
N PRO A 248 -0.87 -15.79 8.13
CA PRO A 248 -2.17 -15.20 8.44
C PRO A 248 -2.14 -14.17 9.58
N ASP A 249 -0.97 -13.92 10.17
CA ASP A 249 -0.80 -13.21 11.43
C ASP A 249 -1.50 -11.84 11.46
N VAL A 250 -1.43 -11.04 10.38
CA VAL A 250 -2.08 -9.72 10.33
C VAL A 250 -3.61 -9.81 10.35
N TYR A 251 -4.19 -10.78 9.67
CA TYR A 251 -5.64 -11.00 9.66
C TYR A 251 -6.12 -11.61 10.99
N ASN A 252 -5.36 -12.56 11.54
CA ASN A 252 -5.63 -13.12 12.87
C ASN A 252 -5.60 -12.05 13.96
N MET A 253 -4.63 -11.13 13.90
CA MET A 253 -4.56 -9.97 14.77
C MET A 253 -5.80 -9.10 14.62
N ALA A 254 -6.17 -8.74 13.39
CA ALA A 254 -7.35 -7.92 13.14
C ALA A 254 -8.63 -8.54 13.71
N ALA A 255 -8.87 -9.84 13.46
CA ALA A 255 -10.03 -10.53 14.01
C ALA A 255 -10.03 -10.59 15.55
N THR A 256 -8.86 -10.79 16.16
CA THR A 256 -8.71 -10.83 17.62
C THR A 256 -9.03 -9.48 18.24
N GLU A 257 -8.42 -8.41 17.72
CA GLU A 257 -8.58 -7.04 18.22
C GLU A 257 -9.99 -6.49 17.98
N LEU A 258 -10.61 -6.88 16.86
CA LEU A 258 -12.01 -6.56 16.58
C LEU A 258 -12.98 -7.43 17.37
N GLY A 259 -12.56 -8.57 17.91
CA GLY A 259 -13.42 -9.55 18.59
C GLY A 259 -14.50 -10.10 17.66
N VAL A 260 -14.08 -10.71 16.54
CA VAL A 260 -14.97 -11.29 15.52
C VAL A 260 -14.52 -12.71 15.14
N ASP A 261 -15.47 -13.57 14.73
CA ASP A 261 -15.16 -14.88 14.15
C ASP A 261 -14.51 -14.68 12.76
N PRO A 262 -13.34 -15.29 12.47
CA PRO A 262 -12.77 -15.29 11.12
C PRO A 262 -13.74 -15.73 10.02
N LYS A 263 -14.70 -16.63 10.33
CA LYS A 263 -15.74 -17.07 9.38
C LYS A 263 -16.77 -16.00 9.04
N SER A 264 -16.84 -14.93 9.84
CA SER A 264 -17.66 -13.75 9.58
C SER A 264 -16.90 -12.66 8.81
N CYS A 265 -15.61 -12.87 8.51
CA CYS A 265 -14.76 -11.88 7.85
C CYS A 265 -14.73 -12.08 6.33
N MET A 266 -14.87 -10.97 5.60
CA MET A 266 -14.55 -10.87 4.18
C MET A 266 -13.29 -10.01 4.02
N VAL A 267 -12.24 -10.63 3.51
CA VAL A 267 -10.99 -9.96 3.15
C VAL A 267 -11.06 -9.47 1.70
N PHE A 268 -10.60 -8.26 1.44
CA PHE A 268 -10.32 -7.75 0.10
C PHE A 268 -8.81 -7.68 -0.12
N GLU A 269 -8.35 -8.34 -1.18
CA GLU A 269 -6.93 -8.51 -1.50
C GLU A 269 -6.68 -8.32 -3.00
N ASP A 270 -5.45 -8.06 -3.39
CA ASP A 270 -5.05 -7.96 -4.80
C ASP A 270 -3.98 -8.99 -5.18
N THR A 271 -3.29 -9.61 -4.21
CA THR A 271 -2.21 -10.58 -4.45
C THR A 271 -2.60 -12.01 -4.06
N ALA A 272 -1.98 -13.00 -4.71
CA ALA A 272 -2.09 -14.42 -4.35
C ALA A 272 -1.46 -14.71 -2.97
N ILE A 273 -0.37 -14.02 -2.62
CA ILE A 273 0.24 -14.12 -1.29
C ILE A 273 -0.72 -13.63 -0.20
N GLY A 274 -1.45 -12.55 -0.47
CA GLY A 274 -2.48 -12.03 0.41
C GLY A 274 -3.71 -12.91 0.51
N LEU A 275 -4.18 -13.44 -0.62
CA LEU A 275 -5.23 -14.48 -0.65
C LEU A 275 -4.84 -15.68 0.23
N GLN A 276 -3.60 -16.18 0.11
CA GLN A 276 -3.10 -17.28 0.94
C GLN A 276 -3.14 -16.94 2.43
N ALA A 277 -2.76 -15.72 2.81
CA ALA A 277 -2.83 -15.27 4.19
C ALA A 277 -4.28 -15.19 4.71
N ALA A 278 -5.21 -14.68 3.91
CA ALA A 278 -6.63 -14.61 4.26
C ALA A 278 -7.24 -16.02 4.44
N THR A 279 -6.97 -16.92 3.50
CA THR A 279 -7.43 -18.31 3.57
C THR A 279 -6.81 -19.05 4.75
N ALA A 280 -5.52 -18.85 5.03
CA ALA A 280 -4.84 -19.44 6.19
C ALA A 280 -5.38 -18.90 7.54
N ALA A 281 -5.97 -17.69 7.55
CA ALA A 281 -6.69 -17.14 8.69
C ALA A 281 -8.12 -17.70 8.85
N GLY A 282 -8.58 -18.55 7.91
CA GLY A 282 -9.93 -19.09 7.90
C GLY A 282 -10.99 -18.08 7.46
N MET A 283 -10.59 -17.05 6.70
CA MET A 283 -11.47 -15.98 6.24
C MET A 283 -11.81 -16.13 4.76
N ALA A 284 -13.02 -15.69 4.38
CA ALA A 284 -13.37 -15.55 2.98
C ALA A 284 -12.57 -14.39 2.36
N CYS A 285 -12.19 -14.54 1.10
CA CYS A 285 -11.41 -13.53 0.39
C CYS A 285 -12.00 -13.23 -0.99
N THR A 286 -12.29 -11.95 -1.24
CA THR A 286 -12.55 -11.43 -2.59
C THR A 286 -11.29 -10.75 -3.09
N VAL A 287 -10.80 -11.19 -4.25
CA VAL A 287 -9.67 -10.56 -4.92
C VAL A 287 -10.15 -9.45 -5.84
N THR A 288 -9.47 -8.30 -5.80
CA THR A 288 -9.62 -7.18 -6.74
C THR A 288 -8.29 -6.98 -7.47
N LYS A 289 -8.19 -7.50 -8.69
CA LYS A 289 -6.93 -7.50 -9.46
C LYS A 289 -6.35 -6.10 -9.57
N SER A 290 -5.13 -5.91 -9.10
CA SER A 290 -4.31 -4.71 -9.31
C SER A 290 -3.57 -4.84 -10.64
N ILE A 291 -3.08 -3.73 -11.19
CA ILE A 291 -2.39 -3.73 -12.48
C ILE A 291 -1.17 -4.67 -12.52
N TYR A 292 -0.49 -4.85 -11.39
CA TYR A 292 0.71 -5.69 -11.30
C TYR A 292 0.44 -7.13 -10.88
N THR A 293 -0.81 -7.46 -10.56
CA THR A 293 -1.20 -8.78 -10.06
C THR A 293 -2.20 -9.48 -10.98
N GLU A 294 -2.53 -8.91 -12.15
CA GLU A 294 -3.57 -9.42 -13.04
C GLU A 294 -3.43 -10.91 -13.41
N ASN A 295 -2.18 -11.37 -13.50
CA ASN A 295 -1.78 -12.69 -13.96
C ASN A 295 -1.44 -13.68 -12.83
N GLU A 296 -1.63 -13.30 -11.57
CA GLU A 296 -1.42 -14.21 -10.45
C GLU A 296 -2.52 -15.29 -10.35
N ASP A 297 -2.22 -16.39 -9.66
CA ASP A 297 -3.17 -17.47 -9.40
C ASP A 297 -4.04 -17.16 -8.19
N PHE A 298 -5.32 -16.88 -8.45
CA PHE A 298 -6.33 -16.59 -7.43
C PHE A 298 -7.25 -17.78 -7.12
N THR A 299 -6.80 -19.00 -7.41
CA THR A 299 -7.53 -20.21 -7.02
C THR A 299 -7.77 -20.22 -5.51
N GLY A 300 -9.05 -20.35 -5.12
CA GLY A 300 -9.49 -20.31 -3.73
C GLY A 300 -10.12 -18.98 -3.28
N ALA A 301 -10.01 -17.92 -4.09
CA ALA A 301 -10.79 -16.70 -3.85
C ALA A 301 -12.29 -16.98 -4.04
N VAL A 302 -13.12 -16.36 -3.19
CA VAL A 302 -14.58 -16.45 -3.29
C VAL A 302 -15.08 -15.74 -4.53
N ARG A 303 -14.45 -14.60 -4.86
CA ARG A 303 -14.67 -13.84 -6.09
C ARG A 303 -13.36 -13.23 -6.55
N VAL A 304 -13.23 -13.04 -7.85
CA VAL A 304 -12.14 -12.29 -8.47
C VAL A 304 -12.76 -11.20 -9.32
N LEU A 305 -12.47 -9.94 -9.01
CA LEU A 305 -13.04 -8.73 -9.60
C LEU A 305 -11.93 -7.88 -10.21
N GLY A 306 -12.27 -6.98 -11.13
CA GLY A 306 -11.34 -5.96 -11.61
C GLY A 306 -11.15 -4.81 -10.61
N ASN A 307 -12.22 -4.47 -9.88
CA ASN A 307 -12.25 -3.46 -8.81
C ASN A 307 -13.54 -3.69 -7.97
N LEU A 308 -13.85 -2.78 -7.04
CA LEU A 308 -15.04 -2.86 -6.18
C LEU A 308 -16.24 -2.07 -6.73
N GLU A 309 -16.17 -1.50 -7.93
CA GLU A 309 -17.27 -0.74 -8.50
C GLU A 309 -18.53 -1.62 -8.62
N GLY A 310 -19.65 -1.11 -8.10
CA GLY A 310 -20.91 -1.85 -8.05
C GLY A 310 -20.95 -3.01 -7.03
N THR A 311 -19.94 -3.16 -6.18
CA THR A 311 -19.99 -4.09 -5.04
C THR A 311 -20.66 -3.41 -3.85
N ASP A 312 -21.66 -4.07 -3.26
CA ASP A 312 -22.40 -3.63 -2.07
C ASP A 312 -22.33 -4.68 -0.95
N LEU A 313 -22.84 -4.34 0.23
CA LEU A 313 -22.84 -5.27 1.38
C LEU A 313 -23.64 -6.54 1.12
N SER A 314 -24.72 -6.47 0.34
CA SER A 314 -25.52 -7.65 0.00
C SER A 314 -24.72 -8.65 -0.82
N ALA A 315 -23.91 -8.18 -1.77
CA ALA A 315 -23.02 -9.00 -2.56
C ALA A 315 -21.90 -9.62 -1.70
N CYS A 316 -21.34 -8.86 -0.75
CA CYS A 316 -20.36 -9.38 0.21
C CYS A 316 -20.95 -10.48 1.11
N ASP A 317 -22.14 -10.27 1.66
CA ASP A 317 -22.86 -11.24 2.48
C ASP A 317 -23.19 -12.53 1.71
N ALA A 318 -23.65 -12.39 0.46
CA ALA A 318 -23.96 -13.52 -0.40
C ALA A 318 -22.70 -14.35 -0.72
N ALA A 319 -21.60 -13.67 -1.01
CA ALA A 319 -20.31 -14.31 -1.24
C ALA A 319 -19.81 -15.06 0.00
N LEU A 320 -19.86 -14.42 1.18
CA LEU A 320 -19.45 -15.06 2.44
C LEU A 320 -20.27 -16.33 2.72
N LYS A 321 -21.60 -16.26 2.57
CA LYS A 321 -22.50 -17.42 2.79
C LYS A 321 -22.25 -18.57 1.83
N SER A 322 -21.67 -18.33 0.65
CA SER A 322 -21.33 -19.40 -0.30
C SER A 322 -20.13 -20.25 0.13
N THR A 323 -19.37 -19.81 1.14
CA THR A 323 -18.22 -20.53 1.71
C THR A 323 -18.54 -21.38 2.94
N ALA A 324 -19.74 -21.23 3.50
CA ALA A 324 -20.21 -21.95 4.68
C ALA A 324 -20.76 -23.34 4.33
#